data_AF-A0A922S797-F1
#
_entry.id   AF-A0A922S797-F1
#
_cell.length_a   1.000
_cell.length_b   1.000
_cell.length_c   1.000
_cell.angle_alpha   90.00
_cell.angle_beta   90.00
_cell.angle_gamma   90.00
#
_symmetry.space_group_name_H-M   'P 1'
#
loop_
_entity.id
_entity.type
_entity.pdbx_description
1 polymer ?
#
loop_
_entity_poly.entity_id
_entity_poly.type
_entity_poly.pdbx_seq_one_letter_code
_entity_poly.pdbx_strand_id
1 'polypeptide(L)'
;MEPFVQVFFAIDKDGTETITIDELKKYVADNNLDEMMVTKWKSLFDAKNTGKITFSTFCEVLGLSPAQAVAMKTQHQQSASAKLHPDVVVIYEQLPLDKQIAISNKAIEILTSPKKLDEKDQAVQLKQWLDNTYDHQNR
;
A
#
# COMPACT_ATOMS: atom_id res chain seq x y z
N MET A 1 -9.41 6.97 3.58
CA MET A 1 -9.58 6.09 4.77
C MET A 1 -8.55 5.00 4.63
N GLU A 2 -7.70 4.77 5.63
CA GLU A 2 -6.79 3.62 5.64
C GLU A 2 -7.62 2.32 5.67
N PRO A 3 -7.40 1.37 4.74
CA PRO A 3 -8.01 0.05 4.79
C PRO A 3 -7.80 -0.62 6.15
N PHE A 4 -8.87 -1.11 6.79
CA PHE A 4 -8.84 -1.81 8.08
C PHE A 4 -7.79 -2.93 8.15
N VAL A 5 -7.51 -3.58 7.01
CA VAL A 5 -6.47 -4.60 6.86
C VAL A 5 -5.06 -4.06 7.15
N GLN A 6 -4.78 -2.81 6.83
CA GLN A 6 -3.48 -2.18 7.12
C GLN A 6 -3.29 -1.94 8.60
N VAL A 7 -4.35 -1.48 9.27
CA VAL A 7 -4.34 -1.29 10.73
C VAL A 7 -4.06 -2.61 11.42
N PHE A 8 -4.62 -3.72 10.93
CA PHE A 8 -4.31 -5.06 11.46
C PHE A 8 -2.80 -5.36 11.42
N PHE A 9 -2.16 -5.19 10.25
CA PHE A 9 -0.72 -5.43 10.10
C PHE A 9 0.16 -4.40 10.82
N ALA A 10 -0.32 -3.19 11.05
CA ALA A 10 0.40 -2.19 11.83
C ALA A 10 0.42 -2.52 13.33
N ILE A 11 -0.60 -3.23 13.82
CA ILE A 11 -0.69 -3.71 15.20
C ILE A 11 0.11 -5.03 15.37
N ASP A 12 -0.03 -5.98 14.45
CA ASP A 12 0.66 -7.28 14.42
C ASP A 12 2.14 -7.14 14.00
N LYS A 13 2.95 -6.52 14.86
CA LYS A 13 4.37 -6.22 14.57
C LYS A 13 5.25 -7.46 14.53
N ASP A 14 4.87 -8.52 15.23
CA ASP A 14 5.61 -9.78 15.27
C ASP A 14 5.26 -10.72 14.10
N GLY A 15 4.20 -10.39 13.35
CA GLY A 15 3.77 -11.13 12.17
C GLY A 15 3.19 -12.49 12.50
N THR A 16 2.62 -12.66 13.71
CA THR A 16 1.96 -13.91 14.12
C THR A 16 0.56 -14.07 13.54
N GLU A 17 0.10 -13.08 12.77
CA GLU A 17 -1.25 -13.03 12.20
C GLU A 17 -2.34 -13.03 13.29
N THR A 18 -1.96 -12.61 14.49
CA THR A 18 -2.80 -12.62 15.69
C THR A 18 -2.50 -11.40 16.55
N ILE A 19 -3.49 -10.51 16.70
CA ILE A 19 -3.38 -9.34 17.57
C ILE A 19 -3.81 -9.72 18.98
N THR A 20 -2.94 -9.53 19.95
CA THR A 20 -3.27 -9.56 21.37
C THR A 20 -3.89 -8.25 21.84
N ILE A 21 -4.65 -8.28 22.94
CA ILE A 21 -5.23 -7.04 23.50
C ILE A 21 -4.14 -6.05 23.93
N ASP A 22 -2.99 -6.54 24.39
CA ASP A 22 -1.87 -5.70 24.79
C ASP A 22 -1.24 -4.99 23.59
N GLU A 23 -1.09 -5.67 22.44
CA GLU A 23 -0.62 -5.03 21.20
C GLU A 23 -1.59 -3.97 20.68
N LEU A 24 -2.90 -4.27 20.74
CA LEU A 24 -3.93 -3.31 20.36
C LEU A 24 -3.92 -2.07 21.27
N LYS A 25 -3.83 -2.27 22.59
CA LYS A 25 -3.70 -1.16 23.55
C LYS A 25 -2.44 -0.35 23.30
N LYS A 26 -1.32 -1.02 23.05
CA LYS A 26 -0.05 -0.36 22.74
C LYS A 26 -0.16 0.48 21.47
N TYR A 27 -0.76 -0.06 20.41
CA TYR A 27 -0.98 0.69 19.17
C TYR A 27 -1.86 1.93 19.39
N VAL A 28 -2.93 1.80 20.18
CA VAL A 28 -3.81 2.94 20.53
C VAL A 28 -3.04 4.01 21.30
N ALA A 29 -2.23 3.62 22.29
CA ALA A 29 -1.41 4.55 23.06
C ALA A 29 -0.31 5.21 22.21
N ASP A 30 0.42 4.43 21.40
CA ASP A 30 1.52 4.91 20.56
C ASP A 30 1.03 5.92 19.50
N ASN A 31 -0.23 5.82 19.06
CA ASN A 31 -0.82 6.68 18.02
C ASN A 31 -1.80 7.73 18.58
N ASN A 32 -1.88 7.93 19.90
CA ASN A 32 -2.83 8.85 20.54
C ASN A 32 -4.30 8.66 20.08
N LEU A 33 -4.73 7.41 19.92
CA LEU A 33 -6.09 7.06 19.52
C LEU A 33 -7.01 6.94 20.75
N ASP A 34 -8.31 6.99 20.51
CA ASP A 34 -9.32 6.83 21.56
C ASP A 34 -9.28 5.41 22.15
N GLU A 35 -9.20 5.30 23.48
CA GLU A 35 -9.22 4.02 24.21
C GLU A 35 -10.47 3.17 23.90
N MET A 36 -11.59 3.81 23.54
CA MET A 36 -12.80 3.11 23.09
C MET A 36 -12.55 2.25 21.84
N MET A 37 -11.49 2.51 21.08
CA MET A 37 -11.09 1.66 19.95
C MET A 37 -10.80 0.23 20.40
N VAL A 38 -10.17 0.03 21.55
CA VAL A 38 -9.88 -1.30 22.10
C VAL A 38 -11.18 -2.05 22.36
N THR A 39 -12.15 -1.39 23.01
CA THR A 39 -13.46 -1.97 23.31
C THR A 39 -14.24 -2.31 22.05
N LYS A 40 -14.25 -1.42 21.06
CA LYS A 40 -14.91 -1.65 19.76
C LYS A 40 -14.30 -2.82 19.03
N TRP A 41 -12.97 -2.90 18.96
CA TRP A 41 -12.26 -3.98 18.29
C TRP A 41 -12.50 -5.33 18.98
N LYS A 42 -12.49 -5.38 20.32
CA LYS A 42 -12.88 -6.61 21.04
C LYS A 42 -14.32 -7.02 20.71
N SER A 43 -15.25 -6.08 20.74
CA SER A 43 -16.67 -6.37 20.45
C SER A 43 -16.90 -6.86 19.02
N LEU A 44 -16.12 -6.39 18.05
CA LEU A 44 -16.29 -6.73 16.65
C LEU A 44 -15.54 -8.00 16.26
N PHE A 45 -14.29 -8.14 16.71
CA PHE A 45 -13.36 -9.15 16.18
C PHE A 45 -12.96 -10.22 17.20
N ASP A 46 -13.31 -10.07 18.48
CA ASP A 46 -13.11 -11.08 19.52
C ASP A 46 -14.45 -11.47 20.18
N ALA A 47 -15.44 -11.84 19.36
CA ALA A 47 -16.78 -12.21 19.82
C ALA A 47 -16.78 -13.40 20.80
N LYS A 48 -15.75 -14.25 20.74
CA LYS A 48 -15.56 -15.40 21.65
C LYS A 48 -14.80 -15.02 22.94
N ASN A 49 -14.41 -13.76 23.10
CA ASN A 49 -13.65 -13.22 24.23
C ASN A 49 -12.40 -14.07 24.55
N THR A 50 -11.70 -14.49 23.51
CA THR A 50 -10.48 -15.28 23.57
C THR A 50 -9.28 -14.44 24.02
N GLY A 51 -9.40 -13.11 23.98
CA GLY A 51 -8.31 -12.17 24.23
C GLY A 51 -7.35 -12.04 23.04
N LYS A 52 -7.71 -12.59 21.88
CA LYS A 52 -6.90 -12.56 20.65
C LYS A 52 -7.79 -12.33 19.44
N ILE A 53 -7.32 -11.50 18.51
CA ILE A 53 -8.00 -11.23 17.24
C ILE A 53 -7.13 -11.85 16.13
N THR A 54 -7.59 -12.97 15.56
CA THR A 54 -6.87 -13.62 14.46
C THR A 54 -7.20 -12.96 13.13
N PHE A 55 -6.25 -13.02 12.19
CA PHE A 55 -6.47 -12.50 10.84
C PHE A 55 -7.66 -13.15 10.13
N SER A 56 -7.91 -14.44 10.38
CA SER A 56 -9.08 -15.15 9.83
C SER A 56 -10.40 -14.54 10.33
N THR A 57 -10.55 -14.38 11.64
CA THR A 57 -11.76 -13.78 12.23
C THR A 57 -11.93 -12.33 11.79
N PHE A 58 -10.84 -11.60 11.64
CA PHE A 58 -10.84 -10.24 11.13
C PHE A 58 -11.38 -10.18 9.68
N CYS A 59 -10.90 -11.05 8.79
CA CYS A 59 -11.38 -11.14 7.41
C CYS A 59 -12.85 -11.54 7.34
N GLU A 60 -13.28 -12.52 8.15
CA GLU A 60 -14.68 -12.97 8.23
C GLU A 60 -15.63 -11.82 8.58
N VAL A 61 -15.30 -11.03 9.61
CA VAL A 61 -16.11 -9.89 10.06
C VAL A 61 -16.17 -8.78 9.01
N LEU A 62 -15.09 -8.56 8.27
CA LEU A 62 -15.04 -7.57 7.18
C LEU A 62 -15.64 -8.09 5.86
N GLY A 63 -16.05 -9.36 5.79
CA GLY A 63 -16.55 -9.97 4.56
C GLY A 63 -15.48 -10.10 3.47
N LEU A 64 -14.20 -10.14 3.86
CA LEU A 64 -13.07 -10.29 2.95
C LEU A 64 -12.71 -11.77 2.81
N SER A 65 -12.38 -12.19 1.58
CA SER A 65 -11.74 -13.48 1.39
C SER A 65 -10.26 -13.42 1.83
N PRO A 66 -9.67 -14.52 2.35
CA PRO A 66 -8.25 -14.54 2.73
C PRO A 66 -7.33 -14.14 1.58
N ALA A 67 -7.65 -14.52 0.34
CA ALA A 67 -6.89 -14.13 -0.85
C ALA A 67 -6.91 -12.60 -1.08
N GLN A 68 -8.05 -11.94 -0.88
CA GLN A 68 -8.15 -10.48 -0.98
C GLN A 68 -7.34 -9.78 0.11
N ALA A 69 -7.38 -10.29 1.34
CA ALA A 69 -6.67 -9.71 2.47
C ALA A 69 -5.14 -9.87 2.34
N VAL A 70 -4.67 -11.01 1.80
CA VAL A 70 -3.26 -11.21 1.44
C VAL A 70 -2.84 -10.31 0.28
N ALA A 71 -3.68 -10.13 -0.75
CA ALA A 71 -3.40 -9.20 -1.84
C ALA A 71 -3.23 -7.75 -1.33
N MET A 72 -4.07 -7.34 -0.37
CA MET A 72 -3.97 -6.03 0.29
C MET A 72 -2.68 -5.88 1.11
N LYS A 73 -2.23 -6.94 1.80
CA LYS A 73 -0.92 -6.98 2.49
C LYS A 73 0.24 -6.76 1.52
N THR A 74 0.25 -7.50 0.42
CA THR A 74 1.31 -7.45 -0.60
C THR A 74 1.35 -6.10 -1.32
N GLN A 75 0.18 -5.54 -1.66
CA GLN A 75 0.11 -4.18 -2.21
C GLN A 75 0.68 -3.13 -1.24
N HIS A 76 0.48 -3.29 0.07
CA HIS A 76 1.01 -2.36 1.06
C HIS A 76 2.50 -2.48 1.34
N GLN A 77 3.05 -3.71 1.35
CA GLN A 77 4.49 -3.90 1.44
C GLN A 77 5.21 -3.34 0.19
N GLN A 78 4.56 -3.41 -0.97
CA GLN A 78 5.07 -2.79 -2.20
C GLN A 78 4.92 -1.26 -2.19
N SER A 79 3.84 -0.69 -1.65
CA SER A 79 3.68 0.78 -1.57
C SER A 79 4.49 1.44 -0.45
N ALA A 80 4.76 0.74 0.66
CA ALA A 80 5.60 1.25 1.75
C ALA A 80 7.10 1.23 1.40
N SER A 81 7.50 0.38 0.45
CA SER A 81 8.87 0.32 -0.09
C SER A 81 9.04 1.13 -1.39
N ALA A 82 7.97 1.38 -2.14
CA ALA A 82 7.99 2.23 -3.32
C ALA A 82 7.69 3.70 -2.97
N LYS A 83 8.62 4.37 -2.28
CA LYS A 83 8.62 5.83 -2.25
C LYS A 83 9.08 6.33 -3.62
N LEU A 84 8.23 7.11 -4.30
CA LEU A 84 8.70 7.95 -5.42
C LEU A 84 9.84 8.85 -4.91
N HIS A 85 10.81 9.14 -5.78
CA HIS A 85 11.93 10.01 -5.44
C HIS A 85 11.41 11.33 -4.85
N PRO A 86 12.05 11.92 -3.82
CA PRO A 86 11.56 13.13 -3.15
C PRO A 86 11.31 14.33 -4.07
N ASP A 87 11.86 14.32 -5.29
CA ASP A 87 11.68 15.36 -6.30
C ASP A 87 10.45 15.15 -7.22
N VAL A 88 9.66 14.08 -7.02
CA VAL A 88 8.50 13.78 -7.86
C VAL A 88 7.21 14.15 -7.13
N VAL A 89 6.50 15.14 -7.67
CA VAL A 89 5.16 15.55 -7.21
C VAL A 89 4.11 15.04 -8.20
N VAL A 90 3.20 14.18 -7.74
CA VAL A 90 2.09 13.68 -8.56
C VAL A 90 0.92 14.66 -8.46
N ILE A 91 0.54 15.27 -9.59
CA ILE A 91 -0.44 16.38 -9.64
C ILE A 91 -1.87 15.85 -9.94
N TYR A 92 -2.01 14.68 -10.58
CA TYR A 92 -3.31 14.04 -10.85
C TYR A 92 -3.14 12.53 -11.15
N GLU A 93 -3.96 11.67 -10.53
CA GLU A 93 -3.84 10.20 -10.61
C GLU A 93 -5.11 9.53 -11.14
N GLN A 94 -5.01 8.89 -12.30
CA GLN A 94 -5.97 7.87 -12.79
C GLN A 94 -5.25 6.54 -13.08
N LEU A 95 -3.95 6.49 -12.84
CA LEU A 95 -3.05 5.43 -13.27
C LEU A 95 -2.59 4.59 -12.06
N PRO A 96 -2.67 3.25 -12.14
CA PRO A 96 -2.13 2.35 -11.12
C PRO A 96 -0.67 2.64 -10.76
N LEU A 97 -0.33 2.51 -9.46
CA LEU A 97 0.97 2.92 -8.90
C LEU A 97 2.16 2.19 -9.54
N ASP A 98 1.99 0.94 -9.97
CA ASP A 98 2.99 0.17 -10.72
C ASP A 98 3.39 0.86 -12.03
N LYS A 99 2.42 1.43 -12.74
CA LYS A 99 2.69 2.19 -13.96
C LYS A 99 3.37 3.52 -13.64
N GLN A 100 2.99 4.20 -12.55
CA GLN A 100 3.65 5.45 -12.14
C GLN A 100 5.14 5.26 -11.81
N ILE A 101 5.49 4.17 -11.11
CA ILE A 101 6.87 3.82 -10.78
C ILE A 101 7.67 3.53 -12.06
N ALA A 102 7.09 2.75 -12.97
CA ALA A 102 7.75 2.41 -14.24
C ALA A 102 8.05 3.67 -15.08
N ILE A 103 7.08 4.58 -15.20
CA ILE A 103 7.23 5.84 -15.94
C ILE A 103 8.29 6.74 -15.28
N SER A 104 8.25 6.88 -13.96
CA SER A 104 9.19 7.73 -13.21
C SER A 104 10.63 7.23 -13.34
N ASN A 105 10.85 5.92 -13.17
CA ASN A 105 12.17 5.32 -13.33
C ASN A 105 12.69 5.49 -14.76
N LYS A 106 11.82 5.34 -15.77
CA LYS A 106 12.22 5.51 -17.17
C LYS A 106 12.57 6.95 -17.51
N ALA A 107 11.82 7.92 -16.97
CA ALA A 107 12.13 9.33 -17.13
C ALA A 107 13.50 9.68 -16.53
N ILE A 108 13.80 9.20 -15.31
CA ILE A 108 15.11 9.40 -14.68
C ILE A 108 16.24 8.75 -15.50
N GLU A 109 16.04 7.54 -16.02
CA GLU A 109 17.02 6.87 -16.88
C GLU A 109 17.35 7.69 -18.15
N ILE A 110 16.34 8.29 -18.79
CA ILE A 110 16.51 9.14 -19.98
C ILE A 110 17.20 10.46 -19.63
N LEU A 111 16.86 11.08 -18.50
CA LEU A 111 17.44 12.34 -18.04
C LEU A 111 18.89 12.20 -17.56
N THR A 112 19.23 11.06 -16.94
CA THR A 112 20.58 10.77 -16.41
C THR A 112 21.48 10.05 -17.42
N SER A 113 20.98 9.79 -18.63
CA SER A 113 21.75 9.12 -19.67
C SER A 113 23.00 9.94 -20.04
N PRO A 114 24.20 9.33 -20.13
CA PRO A 114 25.43 10.02 -20.48
C PRO A 114 25.49 10.48 -21.95
N LYS A 115 24.51 10.09 -22.78
CA LYS A 115 24.32 10.65 -24.11
C LYS A 115 23.72 12.05 -23.97
N LYS A 116 24.41 13.07 -24.51
CA LYS A 116 23.88 14.43 -24.70
C LYS A 116 22.71 14.40 -25.69
N LEU A 117 21.55 13.99 -25.22
CA LEU A 117 20.28 14.18 -25.91
C LEU A 117 19.76 15.56 -25.53
N ASP A 118 19.19 16.28 -26.48
CA ASP A 118 18.49 17.51 -26.16
C ASP A 118 17.16 17.19 -25.45
N GLU A 119 16.58 18.18 -24.77
CA GLU A 119 15.33 18.02 -24.02
C GLU A 119 14.18 17.50 -24.90
N LYS A 120 14.21 17.83 -26.20
CA LYS A 120 13.20 17.44 -27.18
C LYS A 120 13.34 15.96 -27.55
N ASP A 121 14.56 15.48 -27.72
CA ASP A 121 14.89 14.08 -27.95
C ASP A 121 14.55 13.20 -26.74
N GLN A 122 14.81 13.72 -25.53
CA GLN A 122 14.42 13.06 -24.27
C GLN A 122 12.89 12.92 -24.16
N ALA A 123 12.14 13.99 -24.48
CA ALA A 123 10.69 13.96 -24.49
C ALA A 123 10.14 12.99 -25.56
N VAL A 124 10.75 12.95 -26.75
CA VAL A 124 10.37 12.02 -27.83
C VAL A 124 10.60 10.56 -27.41
N GLN A 125 11.74 10.26 -26.76
CA GLN A 125 12.02 8.90 -26.30
C GLN A 125 11.07 8.45 -25.19
N LEU A 126 10.77 9.33 -24.23
CA LEU A 126 9.81 9.02 -23.17
C LEU A 126 8.42 8.76 -23.76
N LYS A 127 7.99 9.59 -24.73
CA LYS A 127 6.73 9.41 -25.44
C LYS A 127 6.69 8.08 -26.21
N GLN A 128 7.71 7.77 -27.00
CA GLN A 128 7.78 6.51 -27.75
C GLN A 128 7.72 5.28 -26.83
N TRP A 129 8.39 5.36 -25.67
CA TRP A 129 8.32 4.29 -24.69
C TRP A 129 6.93 4.16 -24.08
N LEU A 130 6.26 5.27 -23.73
CA LEU A 130 4.88 5.27 -23.24
C LEU A 130 3.91 4.68 -24.27
N ASP A 131 4.01 5.13 -25.52
CA ASP A 131 3.16 4.65 -26.62
C ASP A 131 3.34 3.13 -26.81
N ASN A 132 4.59 2.64 -26.88
CA ASN A 132 4.85 1.20 -27.01
C ASN A 132 4.38 0.37 -25.79
N THR A 133 4.47 0.94 -24.59
CA THR A 133 4.17 0.21 -23.34
C THR A 133 2.68 0.18 -23.03
N TYR A 134 1.93 1.22 -23.40
CA TYR A 134 0.55 1.41 -22.96
C TYR A 134 -0.48 1.59 -24.08
N ASP A 135 -0.08 1.94 -25.30
CA ASP A 135 -1.02 2.15 -26.42
C ASP A 135 -1.54 0.81 -27.02
N HIS A 136 -0.89 -0.31 -26.72
CA HIS A 136 -1.34 -1.64 -27.13
C HIS A 136 -2.47 -2.25 -26.28
N GLN A 137 -2.91 -1.58 -25.20
CA GLN A 137 -4.00 -2.12 -24.34
C GLN A 137 -5.42 -1.79 -24.85
N ASN A 138 -5.59 -1.21 -26.04
CA ASN A 138 -6.90 -0.80 -26.55
C ASN A 138 -7.21 -1.25 -27.99
N ARG A 139 -6.74 -2.44 -28.39
CA ARG A 139 -7.18 -3.12 -29.62
C ARG A 139 -7.79 -4.48 -29.34
#